data_AF-A0A6J1S220-F1
#
_entry.id   AF-A0A6J1S220-F1
#
_cell.length_a   1.000
_cell.length_b   1.000
_cell.length_c   1.000
_cell.angle_alpha   90.00
_cell.angle_beta   90.00
_cell.angle_gamma   90.00
#
_symmetry.space_group_name_H-M   'P 1'
#
loop_
_entity.id
_entity.type
_entity.pdbx_description
1 polymer ?
#
loop_
_entity_poly.entity_id
_entity_poly.type
_entity_poly.pdbx_seq_one_letter_code
_entity_poly.pdbx_strand_id
1 'polypeptide(L)'
;MADRLTQLQDTINQQADNFCNSIGILQQFSTPSKFPGFDRSGSQTPQQQQEVTDYAHLFATLIARCAKDIDVLIESLPNEDSSTELQVASLRQLEQESQKAGERLEDVVARGEVLLSQIQSALADIAQSQLDMQHSSPSHISNGNGIGQEISLPSNNSYPFVNSNSNMPDSKPALNTGF
;
A
#
# COMPACT_ATOMS: atom_id res chain seq x y z
N MET A 1 -6.27 -1.88 9.59
CA MET A 1 -5.67 -0.59 9.97
C MET A 1 -6.33 -0.22 11.29
N ALA A 2 -5.65 -0.46 12.41
CA ALA A 2 -6.25 -0.27 13.73
C ALA A 2 -6.31 1.23 14.04
N ASP A 3 -7.49 1.71 14.40
CA ASP A 3 -7.69 3.02 14.98
C ASP A 3 -6.83 3.17 16.25
N ARG A 4 -6.35 4.38 16.55
CA ARG A 4 -5.46 4.62 17.71
C ARG A 4 -6.14 4.22 19.02
N LEU A 5 -7.45 4.36 19.10
CA LEU A 5 -8.22 3.91 20.25
C LEU A 5 -8.25 2.38 20.39
N THR A 6 -8.38 1.64 19.27
CA THR A 6 -8.28 0.18 19.27
C THR A 6 -6.87 -0.26 19.69
N GLN A 7 -5.84 0.39 19.15
CA GLN A 7 -4.45 0.09 19.52
C GLN A 7 -4.16 0.35 21.01
N LEU A 8 -4.73 1.42 21.57
CA LEU A 8 -4.62 1.72 22.99
C LEU A 8 -5.29 0.63 23.84
N GLN A 9 -6.48 0.18 23.46
CA GLN A 9 -7.16 -0.92 24.15
C GLN A 9 -6.34 -2.22 24.12
N ASP A 10 -5.78 -2.59 22.96
CA ASP A 10 -4.94 -3.79 22.84
C ASP A 10 -3.68 -3.70 23.71
N THR A 11 -3.08 -2.52 23.80
CA THR A 11 -1.87 -2.30 24.60
C THR A 11 -2.18 -2.33 26.10
N ILE A 12 -3.33 -1.80 26.52
CA ILE A 12 -3.81 -1.92 27.91
C ILE A 12 -4.08 -3.39 28.28
N ASN A 13 -4.69 -4.16 27.38
CA ASN A 13 -4.90 -5.60 27.59
C ASN A 13 -3.56 -6.33 27.73
N GLN A 14 -2.59 -6.02 26.86
CA GLN A 14 -1.24 -6.57 26.95
C GLN A 14 -0.53 -6.17 28.26
N GLN A 15 -0.75 -4.97 28.76
CA GLN A 15 -0.23 -4.52 30.06
C GLN A 15 -0.83 -5.33 31.22
N ALA A 16 -2.13 -5.64 31.16
CA ALA A 16 -2.80 -6.51 32.13
C ALA A 16 -2.24 -7.94 32.09
N ASP A 17 -2.00 -8.48 30.89
CA ASP A 17 -1.38 -9.79 30.72
C ASP A 17 0.04 -9.82 31.32
N ASN A 18 0.84 -8.78 31.08
CA ASN A 18 2.18 -8.66 31.69
C ASN A 18 2.11 -8.69 33.21
N PHE A 19 1.15 -8.00 33.84
CA PHE A 19 0.95 -8.07 35.29
C PHE A 19 0.54 -9.47 35.74
N CYS A 20 -0.48 -10.07 35.11
CA CYS A 20 -0.98 -11.38 35.50
C CYS A 20 0.10 -12.47 35.37
N ASN A 21 0.79 -12.50 34.24
CA ASN A 21 1.87 -13.46 33.98
C ASN A 21 3.04 -13.26 34.94
N SER A 22 3.42 -12.01 35.23
CA SER A 22 4.50 -11.72 36.17
C SER A 22 4.18 -12.23 37.57
N ILE A 23 2.96 -11.99 38.07
CA ILE A 23 2.53 -12.45 39.39
C ILE A 23 2.53 -13.98 39.43
N GLY A 24 1.99 -14.64 38.41
CA GLY A 24 1.93 -16.11 38.35
C GLY A 24 3.32 -16.74 38.40
N ILE A 25 4.25 -16.28 37.56
CA ILE A 25 5.62 -16.79 37.51
C ILE A 25 6.37 -16.48 38.82
N LEU A 26 6.31 -15.25 39.32
CA LEU A 26 7.01 -14.87 40.54
C LEU A 26 6.50 -15.65 41.77
N GLN A 27 5.20 -15.94 41.84
CA GLN A 27 4.64 -16.78 42.90
C GLN A 27 5.08 -18.24 42.77
N GLN A 28 5.09 -18.80 41.55
CA GLN A 28 5.51 -20.18 41.30
C GLN A 28 6.94 -20.45 41.77
N PHE A 29 7.83 -19.48 41.60
CA PHE A 29 9.23 -19.59 42.01
C PHE A 29 9.53 -18.92 43.36
N SER A 30 8.50 -18.39 44.04
CA SER A 30 8.67 -17.79 45.36
C SER A 30 9.10 -18.85 46.39
N THR A 31 10.04 -18.48 47.25
CA THR A 31 10.47 -19.35 48.36
C THR A 31 9.81 -18.90 49.66
N PRO A 32 9.32 -19.82 50.51
CA PRO A 32 8.78 -19.46 51.81
C PRO A 32 9.83 -18.72 52.64
N SER A 33 9.42 -17.62 53.28
CA SER A 33 10.32 -16.86 54.13
C SER A 33 10.78 -17.69 55.33
N LYS A 34 12.08 -17.64 55.64
CA LYS A 34 12.65 -18.37 56.79
C LYS A 34 12.48 -17.51 58.04
N PHE A 35 11.75 -18.02 59.02
CA PHE A 35 11.65 -17.39 60.34
C PHE A 35 12.79 -17.91 61.23
N PRO A 36 13.35 -17.07 62.13
CA PRO A 36 14.35 -17.52 63.09
C PRO A 36 13.80 -18.69 63.92
N GLY A 37 14.47 -19.84 63.89
CA GLY A 37 14.08 -21.06 64.63
C GLY A 37 13.23 -22.09 63.87
N PHE A 38 12.93 -21.88 62.59
CA PHE A 38 12.20 -22.84 61.75
C PHE A 38 12.98 -23.21 60.48
N ASP A 39 14.08 -23.97 60.64
CA ASP A 39 14.88 -24.48 59.53
C ASP A 39 14.25 -25.76 58.95
N ARG A 40 13.14 -25.62 58.22
CA ARG A 40 12.82 -26.62 57.19
C ARG A 40 13.75 -26.36 56.01
N SER A 41 14.89 -27.05 56.01
CA SER A 41 15.83 -27.12 54.88
C SER A 41 15.17 -27.82 53.68
N GLY A 42 14.27 -27.11 52.99
CA GLY A 42 13.98 -27.37 51.59
C GLY A 42 15.21 -26.97 50.78
N SER A 43 15.74 -27.89 49.99
CA SER A 43 16.94 -27.73 49.15
C SER A 43 16.80 -26.55 48.18
N GLN A 44 17.23 -25.36 48.59
CA GLN A 44 17.43 -24.22 47.71
C GLN A 44 18.75 -24.44 46.96
N THR A 45 18.67 -24.74 45.66
CA THR A 45 19.84 -24.64 44.80
C THR A 45 20.03 -23.16 44.43
N PRO A 46 21.27 -22.63 44.41
CA PRO A 46 21.55 -21.24 44.03
C PRO A 46 20.95 -20.83 42.68
N GLN A 47 20.75 -21.81 41.80
CA GLN A 47 20.23 -21.63 40.44
C GLN A 47 18.77 -21.14 40.40
N GLN A 48 17.90 -21.54 41.34
CA GLN A 48 16.50 -21.07 41.38
C GLN A 48 16.38 -19.58 41.77
N GLN A 49 17.30 -19.07 42.59
CA GLN A 49 17.25 -17.68 43.07
C GLN A 49 17.69 -16.68 41.99
N GLN A 50 18.62 -17.11 41.13
CA GLN A 50 19.05 -16.36 39.95
C GLN A 50 17.90 -16.24 38.93
N GLU A 51 17.18 -17.34 38.65
CA GLU A 51 16.07 -17.35 37.69
C GLU A 51 14.90 -16.44 38.12
N VAL A 52 14.53 -16.43 39.41
CA VAL A 52 13.49 -15.51 39.94
C VAL A 52 13.86 -14.05 39.68
N THR A 53 15.13 -13.70 39.91
CA THR A 53 15.62 -12.32 39.74
C THR A 53 15.62 -11.92 38.26
N ASP A 54 15.96 -12.84 37.38
CA ASP A 54 15.94 -12.62 35.92
C ASP A 54 14.50 -12.42 35.42
N TYR A 55 13.55 -13.27 35.85
CA TYR A 55 12.13 -13.09 35.53
C TYR A 55 11.57 -11.76 36.08
N ALA A 56 11.94 -11.37 37.29
CA ALA A 56 11.52 -10.09 37.86
C ALA A 56 12.00 -8.91 37.02
N HIS A 57 13.26 -8.93 36.58
CA HIS A 57 13.82 -7.90 35.70
C HIS A 57 13.18 -7.89 34.31
N LEU A 58 12.93 -9.06 33.73
CA LEU A 58 12.25 -9.19 32.44
C LEU A 58 10.85 -8.58 32.49
N PHE A 59 10.03 -8.98 33.47
CA PHE A 59 8.67 -8.46 33.60
C PHE A 59 8.65 -6.97 33.94
N ALA A 60 9.57 -6.49 34.80
CA ALA A 60 9.70 -5.06 35.07
C ALA A 60 9.98 -4.26 33.78
N THR A 61 10.84 -4.80 32.91
CA THR A 61 11.16 -4.18 31.61
C THR A 61 9.95 -4.17 30.68
N LEU A 62 9.23 -5.30 30.57
CA LEU A 62 8.03 -5.41 29.73
C LEU A 62 6.93 -4.46 30.20
N ILE A 63 6.69 -4.40 31.52
CA ILE A 63 5.70 -3.50 32.14
C ILE A 63 6.10 -2.03 31.90
N ALA A 64 7.34 -1.64 32.18
CA ALA A 64 7.78 -0.26 32.02
C ALA A 64 7.71 0.20 30.55
N ARG A 65 8.10 -0.66 29.62
CA ARG A 65 8.02 -0.38 28.19
C ARG A 65 6.57 -0.24 27.74
N CYS A 66 5.71 -1.21 28.09
CA CYS A 66 4.31 -1.19 27.69
C CYS A 66 3.57 0.02 28.27
N ALA A 67 3.86 0.41 29.52
CA ALA A 67 3.37 1.65 30.11
C ALA A 67 3.82 2.89 29.31
N LYS A 68 5.07 2.93 28.85
CA LYS A 68 5.54 4.04 28.02
C LYS A 68 4.89 4.07 26.64
N ASP A 69 4.64 2.91 26.06
CA ASP A 69 3.92 2.78 24.79
C ASP A 69 2.47 3.28 24.95
N ILE A 70 1.81 3.02 26.11
CA ILE A 70 0.50 3.58 26.45
C ILE A 70 0.56 5.12 26.50
N ASP A 71 1.54 5.71 27.18
CA ASP A 71 1.69 7.17 27.26
C ASP A 71 1.82 7.80 25.87
N VAL A 72 2.67 7.22 25.01
CA VAL A 72 2.87 7.69 23.63
C VAL A 72 1.59 7.57 22.81
N LEU A 73 0.82 6.50 23.00
CA LEU A 73 -0.46 6.34 22.32
C LEU A 73 -1.48 7.39 22.76
N ILE A 74 -1.54 7.71 24.06
CA ILE A 74 -2.40 8.77 24.61
C ILE A 74 -2.00 10.13 24.04
N GLU A 75 -0.70 10.46 24.02
CA GLU A 75 -0.18 11.71 23.43
C GLU A 75 -0.45 11.80 21.92
N SER A 76 -0.61 10.67 21.24
CA SER A 76 -0.90 10.61 19.80
C SER A 76 -2.39 10.66 19.46
N LEU A 77 -3.28 10.66 20.46
CA LEU A 77 -4.71 10.79 20.22
C LEU A 77 -5.03 12.18 19.64
N PRO A 78 -5.98 12.28 18.70
CA PRO A 78 -6.41 13.58 18.19
C PRO A 78 -6.95 14.45 19.34
N ASN A 79 -6.56 15.74 19.36
CA ASN A 79 -6.92 16.67 20.43
C ASN A 79 -8.44 16.77 20.66
N GLU A 80 -8.87 16.60 21.91
CA GLU A 80 -10.26 16.82 22.34
C GLU A 80 -10.70 18.29 22.35
N ASP A 81 -9.76 19.24 22.20
CA ASP A 81 -10.05 20.68 22.18
C ASP A 81 -10.81 21.16 20.93
N SER A 82 -10.95 20.29 19.93
CA SER A 82 -11.84 20.56 18.80
C SER A 82 -13.28 20.33 19.28
N SER A 83 -13.97 21.40 19.68
CA SER A 83 -15.40 21.30 19.95
C SER A 83 -16.08 20.60 18.76
N THR A 84 -17.07 19.75 19.04
CA THR A 84 -17.80 19.01 17.99
C THR A 84 -18.30 19.93 16.88
N GLU A 85 -18.64 21.17 17.23
CA GLU A 85 -19.02 22.23 16.30
C GLU A 85 -17.88 22.67 15.36
N LEU A 86 -16.66 22.87 15.87
CA LEU A 86 -15.48 23.17 15.05
C LEU A 86 -15.14 21.99 14.13
N GLN A 87 -15.23 20.75 14.62
CA GLN A 87 -14.98 19.57 13.79
C GLN A 87 -15.99 19.45 12.65
N VAL A 88 -17.28 19.69 12.92
CA VAL A 88 -18.34 19.72 11.90
C VAL A 88 -18.10 20.83 10.88
N ALA A 89 -17.67 22.02 11.33
CA ALA A 89 -17.32 23.11 10.43
C ALA A 89 -16.13 22.76 9.51
N SER A 90 -15.08 22.15 10.08
CA SER A 90 -13.93 21.67 9.30
C SER A 90 -14.31 20.57 8.31
N LEU A 91 -15.20 19.65 8.68
CA LEU A 91 -15.71 18.61 7.77
C LEU A 91 -16.47 19.23 6.60
N ARG A 92 -17.37 20.19 6.85
CA ARG A 92 -18.10 20.91 5.79
C ARG A 92 -17.16 21.64 4.84
N GLN A 93 -16.12 22.28 5.38
CA GLN A 93 -15.10 22.94 4.56
C GLN A 93 -14.37 21.92 3.68
N LEU A 94 -13.95 20.79 4.25
CA LEU A 94 -13.26 19.73 3.52
C LEU A 94 -14.14 19.12 2.40
N GLU A 95 -15.43 18.92 2.68
CA GLU A 95 -16.41 18.47 1.68
C GLU A 95 -16.54 19.49 0.53
N GLN A 96 -16.61 20.78 0.85
CA GLN A 96 -16.67 21.83 -0.17
C GLN A 96 -15.40 21.91 -1.02
N GLU A 97 -14.22 21.78 -0.38
CA GLU A 97 -12.94 21.74 -1.07
C GLU A 97 -12.82 20.49 -1.96
N SER A 98 -13.29 19.34 -1.48
CA SER A 98 -13.34 18.09 -2.23
C SER A 98 -14.24 18.20 -3.46
N GLN A 99 -15.44 18.77 -3.29
CA GLN A 99 -16.38 19.01 -4.39
C GLN A 99 -15.76 19.92 -5.46
N LYS A 100 -15.15 21.03 -5.05
CA LYS A 100 -14.49 21.97 -5.96
C LYS A 100 -13.29 21.33 -6.67
N ALA A 101 -12.54 20.47 -6.00
CA ALA A 101 -11.47 19.71 -6.61
C ALA A 101 -12.00 18.72 -7.65
N GLY A 102 -13.13 18.07 -7.37
CA GLY A 102 -13.85 17.20 -8.30
C GLY A 102 -14.31 17.93 -9.56
N GLU A 103 -14.95 19.09 -9.42
CA GLU A 103 -15.39 19.93 -10.56
C GLU A 103 -14.21 20.37 -11.44
N ARG A 104 -13.09 20.77 -10.81
CA ARG A 104 -11.87 21.12 -11.55
C ARG A 104 -11.31 19.92 -12.30
N LEU A 105 -11.35 18.73 -11.69
CA LEU A 105 -10.90 17.50 -12.34
C LEU A 105 -11.79 17.19 -13.55
N GLU A 106 -13.11 17.29 -13.41
CA GLU A 106 -14.06 17.07 -14.50
C GLU A 106 -13.82 18.02 -15.68
N ASP A 107 -13.62 19.32 -15.42
CA ASP A 107 -13.31 20.32 -16.45
C ASP A 107 -11.98 20.03 -17.16
N VAL A 108 -10.95 19.60 -16.42
CA VAL A 108 -9.68 19.17 -17.01
C VAL A 108 -9.84 17.90 -17.86
N VAL A 109 -10.59 16.91 -17.39
CA VAL A 109 -10.86 15.67 -18.13
C VAL A 109 -11.64 15.96 -19.41
N ALA A 110 -12.70 16.76 -19.35
CA ALA A 110 -13.51 17.13 -20.51
C ALA A 110 -12.67 17.84 -21.58
N ARG A 111 -11.80 18.78 -21.19
CA ARG A 111 -10.85 19.41 -22.12
C ARG A 111 -9.87 18.40 -22.70
N GLY A 112 -9.38 17.46 -21.89
CA GLY A 112 -8.51 16.37 -22.31
C GLY A 112 -9.16 15.47 -23.35
N GLU A 113 -10.42 15.10 -23.16
CA GLU A 113 -11.19 14.26 -24.11
C GLU A 113 -11.41 14.97 -25.45
N VAL A 114 -11.75 16.26 -25.44
CA VAL A 114 -11.89 17.06 -26.66
C VAL A 114 -10.58 17.10 -27.43
N LEU A 115 -9.47 17.37 -26.74
CA LEU A 115 -8.15 17.41 -27.38
C LEU A 115 -7.77 16.03 -27.95
N LEU A 116 -8.05 14.95 -27.22
CA LEU A 116 -7.80 13.59 -27.68
C LEU A 116 -8.60 13.28 -28.95
N SER A 117 -9.88 13.67 -29.00
CA SER A 117 -10.72 13.50 -30.19
C SER A 117 -10.19 14.27 -31.40
N GLN A 118 -9.66 15.48 -31.21
CA GLN A 118 -9.05 16.26 -32.29
C GLN A 118 -7.80 15.58 -32.83
N ILE A 119 -6.94 15.06 -31.95
CA ILE A 119 -5.74 14.32 -32.35
C ILE A 119 -6.13 13.06 -33.12
N GLN A 120 -7.13 12.31 -32.65
CA GLN A 120 -7.62 11.12 -33.34
C GLN A 120 -8.18 11.44 -34.74
N SER A 121 -8.93 12.54 -34.89
CA SER A 121 -9.42 12.99 -36.19
C SER A 121 -8.27 13.35 -37.13
N ALA A 122 -7.30 14.13 -36.67
CA ALA A 122 -6.15 14.52 -37.49
C ALA A 122 -5.32 13.30 -37.93
N LEU A 123 -5.14 12.31 -37.04
CA LEU A 123 -4.47 11.06 -37.38
C LEU A 123 -5.26 10.24 -38.41
N ALA A 124 -6.58 10.20 -38.30
CA ALA A 124 -7.45 9.53 -39.27
C ALA A 124 -7.38 10.21 -40.65
N ASP A 125 -7.39 11.54 -40.71
CA ASP A 125 -7.28 12.31 -41.96
C ASP A 125 -5.91 12.08 -42.63
N ILE A 126 -4.84 12.04 -41.84
CA ILE A 126 -3.49 11.71 -42.33
C ILE A 126 -3.45 10.28 -42.90
N ALA A 127 -4.02 9.32 -42.17
CA ALA A 127 -4.07 7.93 -42.62
C ALA A 127 -4.86 7.77 -43.92
N GLN A 128 -6.02 8.43 -44.02
CA GLN A 128 -6.86 8.41 -45.22
C GLN A 128 -6.17 9.08 -46.41
N SER A 129 -5.53 10.22 -46.21
CA SER A 129 -4.77 10.91 -47.26
C SER A 129 -3.61 10.06 -47.79
N GLN A 130 -2.94 9.29 -46.93
CA GLN A 130 -1.90 8.35 -47.35
C GLN A 130 -2.45 7.18 -48.17
N LEU A 131 -3.60 6.62 -47.78
CA LEU A 131 -4.29 5.61 -48.58
C LEU A 131 -4.74 6.16 -49.93
N ASP A 132 -5.20 7.41 -49.99
CA ASP A 132 -5.67 8.03 -51.22
C ASP A 132 -4.56 8.36 -52.21
N MET A 133 -3.41 8.80 -51.71
CA MET A 133 -2.20 8.95 -52.53
C MET A 133 -1.70 7.60 -53.08
N GLN A 134 -1.88 6.51 -52.34
CA GLN A 134 -1.54 5.17 -52.82
C GLN A 134 -2.55 4.61 -53.82
N HIS A 135 -3.84 4.93 -53.70
CA HIS A 135 -4.86 4.44 -54.65
C HIS A 135 -4.88 5.24 -55.97
N SER A 136 -4.57 6.54 -55.93
CA SER A 136 -4.60 7.44 -57.10
C SER A 136 -3.39 7.31 -58.04
N SER A 137 -2.54 6.30 -57.82
CA SER A 137 -1.49 5.89 -58.76
C SER A 137 -1.84 4.58 -59.49
N PRO A 138 -2.65 4.60 -60.57
CA PRO A 138 -2.65 3.53 -61.55
C PRO A 138 -1.98 3.93 -62.87
N SER A 139 -0.88 3.23 -63.18
CA SER A 139 -0.47 2.80 -64.53
C SER A 139 -0.33 3.85 -65.66
N HIS A 140 0.91 4.28 -65.91
CA HIS A 140 1.41 4.60 -67.26
C HIS A 140 2.70 3.77 -67.41
N ILE A 141 2.74 2.71 -68.23
CA ILE A 141 3.03 2.76 -69.67
C ILE A 141 2.59 1.43 -70.33
N SER A 142 1.90 1.51 -71.46
CA SER A 142 1.78 0.44 -72.46
C SER A 142 2.30 0.96 -73.79
N ASN A 143 3.41 0.42 -74.32
CA ASN A 143 3.54 -0.01 -75.72
C ASN A 143 4.93 -0.57 -76.09
N GLY A 144 4.95 -1.82 -76.57
CA GLY A 144 5.53 -2.23 -77.87
C GLY A 144 7.05 -2.19 -78.13
N ASN A 145 7.60 -3.41 -78.31
CA ASN A 145 8.79 -3.83 -79.08
C ASN A 145 10.20 -3.79 -78.46
N GLY A 146 10.82 -4.99 -78.37
CA GLY A 146 12.27 -5.16 -78.59
C GLY A 146 13.07 -5.97 -77.55
N ILE A 147 13.12 -7.31 -77.73
CA ILE A 147 14.28 -8.22 -77.56
C ILE A 147 15.18 -8.07 -76.30
N GLY A 148 15.24 -9.13 -75.46
CA GLY A 148 16.49 -9.57 -74.82
C GLY A 148 16.48 -9.86 -73.30
N GLN A 149 16.60 -11.16 -72.95
CA GLN A 149 17.26 -11.82 -71.80
C GLN A 149 17.02 -11.31 -70.35
N GLU A 150 16.37 -12.11 -69.49
CA GLU A 150 16.97 -13.00 -68.44
C GLU A 150 17.23 -12.21 -67.13
N ILE A 151 16.67 -12.49 -65.94
CA ILE A 151 17.05 -13.56 -65.00
C ILE A 151 16.15 -13.45 -63.72
N SER A 152 15.67 -14.62 -63.24
CA SER A 152 15.34 -15.07 -61.86
C SER A 152 14.36 -14.39 -60.89
N LEU A 153 13.36 -15.20 -60.49
CA LEU A 153 12.56 -15.28 -59.25
C LEU A 153 13.43 -15.35 -57.95
N PRO A 154 12.89 -15.30 -56.69
CA PRO A 154 11.53 -15.69 -56.27
C PRO A 154 10.81 -14.92 -55.12
N SER A 155 9.49 -15.08 -55.16
CA SER A 155 8.49 -15.42 -54.11
C SER A 155 8.65 -15.09 -52.61
N ASN A 156 7.46 -14.75 -52.06
CA ASN A 156 6.91 -15.05 -50.72
C ASN A 156 7.49 -14.34 -49.49
N ASN A 157 6.65 -13.58 -48.78
CA ASN A 157 5.90 -14.23 -47.69
C ASN A 157 4.68 -13.42 -47.21
N SER A 158 3.60 -14.16 -47.02
CA SER A 158 2.33 -13.80 -46.41
C SER A 158 2.43 -13.93 -44.89
N TYR A 159 1.81 -13.05 -44.10
CA TYR A 159 1.35 -13.33 -42.74
C TYR A 159 0.17 -12.43 -42.33
N PRO A 160 -0.71 -12.88 -41.40
CA PRO A 160 -2.14 -12.70 -41.49
C PRO A 160 -2.73 -11.87 -40.33
N PHE A 161 -4.00 -11.53 -40.52
CA PHE A 161 -4.95 -11.05 -39.53
C PHE A 161 -5.10 -12.03 -38.34
N VAL A 162 -5.04 -11.53 -37.09
CA VAL A 162 -5.66 -12.19 -35.93
C VAL A 162 -6.33 -11.19 -34.99
N ASN A 163 -7.57 -11.58 -34.69
CA ASN A 163 -8.63 -11.12 -33.81
C ASN A 163 -8.26 -10.79 -32.34
N SER A 164 -9.12 -9.94 -31.77
CA SER A 164 -9.39 -9.61 -30.37
C SER A 164 -9.15 -10.72 -29.35
N ASN A 165 -8.54 -10.36 -28.21
CA ASN A 165 -9.04 -10.82 -26.91
C ASN A 165 -8.62 -9.90 -25.75
N SER A 166 -9.59 -9.69 -24.88
CA SER A 166 -9.51 -9.07 -23.56
C SER A 166 -8.53 -9.78 -22.62
N ASN A 167 -7.67 -9.02 -21.92
CA ASN A 167 -7.32 -9.30 -20.53
C ASN A 167 -6.58 -8.12 -19.88
N MET A 168 -7.17 -7.64 -18.78
CA MET A 168 -6.65 -6.65 -17.85
C MET A 168 -5.70 -7.35 -16.86
N PRO A 169 -4.48 -6.85 -16.60
CA PRO A 169 -3.72 -7.26 -15.43
C PRO A 169 -3.71 -6.14 -14.38
N ASP A 170 -4.16 -6.50 -13.18
CA ASP A 170 -3.88 -5.79 -11.92
C ASP A 170 -2.37 -5.51 -11.78
N SER A 171 -2.01 -4.27 -11.45
CA SER A 171 -0.66 -3.92 -11.00
C SER A 171 -0.72 -2.85 -9.92
N LYS A 172 -0.39 -3.29 -8.71
CA LYS A 172 -0.17 -2.50 -7.48
C LYS A 172 0.85 -1.38 -7.71
N PRO A 173 0.73 -0.21 -7.06
CA PRO A 173 1.84 0.72 -6.97
C PRO A 173 2.76 0.34 -5.79
N ALA A 174 4.02 0.07 -6.11
CA ALA A 174 5.12 0.16 -5.16
C ALA A 174 5.50 1.65 -5.03
N LEU A 175 5.24 2.26 -3.87
CA LEU A 175 5.82 3.55 -3.52
C LEU A 175 7.09 3.29 -2.71
N ASN A 176 8.20 3.41 -3.43
CA ASN A 176 9.51 3.73 -2.94
C ASN A 176 9.53 5.24 -2.61
N THR A 177 9.73 5.60 -1.36
CA THR A 177 10.22 6.92 -0.97
C THR A 177 11.27 6.73 0.11
N GLY A 178 12.53 6.93 -0.27
CA GLY A 178 13.57 7.27 0.70
C GLY A 178 13.26 8.63 1.31
N PHE A 179 13.24 8.67 2.62
CA PHE A 179 14.09 9.49 3.50
C PHE A 179 14.05 8.86 4.89
#